data_AF-A0A9E1N1C8-F1
#
_entry.id   AF-A0A9E1N1C8-F1
#
_cell.length_a   1.000
_cell.length_b   1.000
_cell.length_c   1.000
_cell.angle_alpha   90.00
_cell.angle_beta   90.00
_cell.angle_gamma   90.00
#
_symmetry.space_group_name_H-M   'P 1'
#
loop_
_entity.id
_entity.type
_entity.pdbx_description
1 polymer ?
#
loop_
_entity_poly.entity_id
_entity_poly.type
_entity_poly.pdbx_seq_one_letter_code
_entity_poly.pdbx_strand_id
1 'polypeptide(L)'
;TVPKSYIAAMIIAAVAGAAVLIFFRTKLGVAMRAVAFDQEAAMAQGINVGRVFAIAWGMGAALAALGAIVYGMAPFPPGGAVSQEIHPILGFRVLPVIVLGGLDSVPGAIYGGLMIASAEIFAGQYLSQYNSILGSGYSTIVPYLVMLVVLLVKPYGLFGTPEVRRV
;
A
#
# COMPACT_ATOMS: atom_id res chain seq x y z
N THR A 1 -4.66 24.08 -15.49
CA THR A 1 -3.68 24.38 -14.42
C THR A 1 -3.69 23.22 -13.44
N VAL A 2 -2.53 22.76 -12.97
CA VAL A 2 -2.49 21.63 -12.01
C VAL A 2 -3.11 22.06 -10.68
N PRO A 3 -4.15 21.36 -10.17
CA PRO A 3 -4.71 21.67 -8.86
C PRO A 3 -3.65 21.59 -7.75
N LYS A 4 -3.62 22.58 -6.85
CA LYS A 4 -2.68 22.65 -5.71
C LYS A 4 -2.74 21.41 -4.80
N SER A 5 -3.89 20.75 -4.78
CA SER A 5 -4.14 19.52 -4.03
C SER A 5 -3.37 18.30 -4.52
N TYR A 6 -3.10 18.16 -5.83
CA TYR A 6 -2.23 17.08 -6.31
C TYR A 6 -0.80 17.24 -5.84
N ILE A 7 -0.31 18.48 -5.82
CA ILE A 7 1.03 18.80 -5.32
C ILE A 7 1.08 18.52 -3.81
N ALA A 8 0.07 18.94 -3.06
CA ALA A 8 -0.03 18.66 -1.63
C ALA A 8 -0.06 17.15 -1.35
N ALA A 9 -0.88 16.38 -2.07
CA ALA A 9 -0.97 14.92 -1.93
C ALA A 9 0.37 14.22 -2.22
N MET A 10 1.07 14.61 -3.29
CA MET A 10 2.40 14.08 -3.62
C MET A 10 3.43 14.39 -2.53
N ILE A 11 3.42 15.60 -1.98
CA ILE A 11 4.31 15.98 -0.89
C ILE A 11 3.99 15.17 0.37
N ILE A 12 2.71 15.05 0.74
CA ILE A 12 2.29 14.27 1.92
C ILE A 12 2.70 12.80 1.76
N ALA A 13 2.46 12.20 0.59
CA ALA A 13 2.85 10.81 0.33
C ALA A 13 4.38 10.62 0.39
N ALA A 14 5.16 11.54 -0.19
CA ALA A 14 6.61 11.50 -0.15
C ALA A 14 7.16 11.65 1.27
N VAL A 15 6.62 12.61 2.04
CA VAL A 15 7.01 12.85 3.44
C VAL A 15 6.62 11.66 4.33
N ALA A 16 5.41 11.12 4.17
CA ALA A 16 4.96 9.95 4.92
C ALA A 16 5.81 8.72 4.59
N GLY A 17 6.09 8.46 3.31
CA GLY A 17 6.96 7.38 2.88
C GLY A 17 8.39 7.51 3.45
N ALA A 18 8.97 8.71 3.38
CA ALA A 18 10.28 8.98 3.95
C ALA A 18 10.29 8.84 5.48
N ALA A 19 9.26 9.34 6.16
CA ALA A 19 9.13 9.22 7.62
C ALA A 19 9.06 7.75 8.06
N VAL A 20 8.31 6.91 7.35
CA VAL A 20 8.24 5.47 7.62
C VAL A 20 9.59 4.81 7.40
N LEU A 21 10.29 5.10 6.30
CA LEU A 21 11.62 4.54 6.03
C LEU A 21 12.65 4.93 7.11
N ILE A 22 12.61 6.18 7.59
CA ILE A 22 13.46 6.65 8.68
C ILE A 22 13.06 5.98 10.00
N PHE A 23 11.75 5.85 10.26
CA PHE A 23 11.23 5.22 11.47
C PHE A 23 11.74 3.78 11.63
N PHE A 24 11.80 3.01 10.55
CA PHE A 24 12.35 1.65 10.61
C PHE A 24 13.83 1.59 11.03
N ARG A 25 14.59 2.69 10.89
CA ARG A 25 15.98 2.78 11.37
C ARG A 25 16.09 3.15 12.86
N THR A 26 15.00 3.53 13.51
CA THR A 26 14.97 3.89 14.94
C THR A 26 14.95 2.66 15.84
N LYS A 27 15.24 2.85 17.14
CA LYS A 27 15.21 1.77 18.15
C LYS A 27 13.87 1.04 18.20
N LEU A 28 12.76 1.77 18.05
CA LEU A 28 11.41 1.18 18.00
C LEU A 28 11.20 0.36 16.72
N GLY A 29 11.66 0.85 15.57
CA GLY A 29 11.59 0.11 14.30
C GLY A 29 12.45 -1.15 14.27
N VAL A 30 13.58 -1.17 14.99
CA VAL A 30 14.39 -2.38 15.18
C VAL A 30 13.68 -3.36 16.12
N ALA A 31 13.10 -2.88 17.22
CA ALA A 31 12.31 -3.72 18.13
C ALA A 31 11.11 -4.36 17.44
N MET A 32 10.39 -3.63 16.58
CA MET A 32 9.29 -4.19 15.77
C MET A 32 9.76 -5.33 14.87
N ARG A 33 10.92 -5.17 14.20
CA ARG A 33 11.48 -6.23 13.35
C ARG A 33 11.91 -7.44 14.16
N ALA A 34 12.49 -7.25 15.35
CA ALA A 34 12.84 -8.36 16.23
C ALA A 34 11.60 -9.17 16.66
N VAL A 35 10.51 -8.49 17.03
CA VAL A 35 9.23 -9.14 17.38
C VAL A 35 8.59 -9.85 16.17
N ALA A 36 8.77 -9.32 14.95
CA ALA A 36 8.28 -9.96 13.73
C ALA A 36 9.03 -11.26 13.37
N PHE A 37 10.33 -11.36 13.71
CA PHE A 37 11.11 -12.59 13.50
C PHE A 37 10.78 -13.66 14.54
N ASP A 38 10.85 -13.32 15.83
CA ASP A 38 10.57 -14.25 16.91
C ASP A 38 10.11 -13.49 18.17
N GLN A 39 8.84 -13.69 18.51
CA GLN A 39 8.22 -13.04 19.67
C GLN A 39 8.78 -13.57 21.00
N GLU A 40 9.06 -14.87 21.09
CA GLU A 40 9.57 -15.49 22.32
C GLU A 40 11.00 -15.03 22.60
N ALA A 41 11.85 -15.01 21.57
CA ALA A 41 13.20 -14.48 21.68
C ALA A 41 13.20 -12.97 22.01
N ALA A 42 12.31 -12.18 21.40
CA ALA A 42 12.19 -10.75 21.72
C ALA A 42 11.77 -10.51 23.18
N MET A 43 10.85 -11.31 23.72
CA MET A 43 10.47 -11.26 25.13
C MET A 43 11.65 -11.63 26.05
N ALA A 44 12.46 -12.63 25.68
CA ALA A 44 13.66 -13.01 26.42
C ALA A 44 14.72 -11.89 26.47
N GLN A 45 14.74 -11.00 25.46
CA GLN A 45 15.60 -9.81 25.43
C GLN A 45 15.00 -8.60 26.18
N GLY A 46 13.88 -8.78 26.89
CA GLY A 46 13.23 -7.73 27.67
C GLY A 46 12.37 -6.74 26.86
N ILE A 47 12.06 -7.06 25.59
CA ILE A 47 11.17 -6.25 24.76
C ILE A 47 9.72 -6.54 25.17
N ASN A 48 8.97 -5.50 25.53
CA ASN A 48 7.54 -5.64 25.79
C ASN A 48 6.77 -5.76 24.46
N VAL A 49 6.49 -7.00 24.06
CA VAL A 49 5.76 -7.35 22.83
C VAL A 49 4.40 -6.67 22.76
N GLY A 50 3.64 -6.64 23.87
CA GLY A 50 2.32 -5.97 23.91
C GLY A 50 2.40 -4.47 23.57
N ARG A 51 3.41 -3.77 24.08
CA ARG A 51 3.63 -2.36 23.73
C ARG A 51 4.03 -2.19 22.27
N VAL A 52 4.87 -3.08 21.74
CA VAL A 52 5.27 -3.04 20.32
C VAL A 52 4.07 -3.24 19.40
N PHE A 53 3.19 -4.20 19.71
CA PHE A 53 1.93 -4.41 18.97
C PHE A 53 1.02 -3.19 19.03
N ALA A 54 0.84 -2.59 20.22
CA ALA A 54 0.01 -1.40 20.38
C ALA A 54 0.53 -0.21 19.54
N ILE A 55 1.85 -0.01 19.52
CA ILE A 55 2.48 1.04 18.70
C ILE A 55 2.32 0.72 17.21
N ALA A 56 2.51 -0.53 16.79
CA ALA A 56 2.35 -0.94 15.40
C ALA A 56 0.91 -0.71 14.90
N TRP A 57 -0.08 -1.07 15.71
CA TRP A 57 -1.50 -0.79 15.42
C TRP A 57 -1.80 0.70 15.37
N GLY A 58 -1.30 1.47 16.34
CA GLY A 58 -1.47 2.93 16.37
C GLY A 58 -0.86 3.61 15.15
N MET A 59 0.33 3.18 14.73
CA MET A 59 0.99 3.69 13.52
C MET A 59 0.25 3.31 12.24
N GLY A 60 -0.24 2.07 12.14
CA GLY A 60 -1.05 1.63 11.00
C GLY A 60 -2.32 2.46 10.87
N ALA A 61 -3.02 2.71 11.98
CA ALA A 61 -4.20 3.56 12.02
C ALA A 61 -3.88 5.01 11.63
N ALA A 62 -2.76 5.57 12.11
CA ALA A 62 -2.33 6.92 11.76
C ALA A 62 -2.01 7.05 10.26
N LEU A 63 -1.32 6.07 9.67
CA LEU A 63 -1.05 6.04 8.23
C LEU A 63 -2.33 5.88 7.40
N ALA A 64 -3.26 5.03 7.86
CA ALA A 64 -4.57 4.87 7.22
C ALA A 64 -5.37 6.18 7.24
N ALA A 65 -5.37 6.89 8.37
CA ALA A 65 -6.03 8.20 8.51
C ALA A 65 -5.40 9.24 7.56
N LEU A 66 -4.06 9.28 7.46
CA LEU A 66 -3.37 10.15 6.50
C LEU A 66 -3.75 9.82 5.06
N GLY A 67 -3.80 8.55 4.70
CA GLY A 67 -4.25 8.10 3.37
C GLY A 67 -5.70 8.51 3.07
N ALA A 68 -6.59 8.37 4.06
CA ALA A 68 -7.99 8.78 3.92
C ALA A 68 -8.14 10.30 3.74
N ILE A 69 -7.35 11.11 4.46
CA ILE A 69 -7.33 12.57 4.27
C ILE A 69 -6.89 12.91 2.85
N VAL A 70 -5.80 12.32 2.38
CA VAL A 70 -5.30 12.56 1.01
C VAL A 70 -6.34 12.18 -0.05
N TYR A 71 -7.00 11.03 0.13
CA TYR A 71 -8.07 10.58 -0.76
C TYR A 71 -9.29 11.52 -0.72
N GLY A 72 -9.59 12.11 0.43
CA GLY A 72 -10.70 13.05 0.60
C GLY A 72 -10.44 14.47 0.07
N MET A 73 -9.19 14.81 -0.26
CA MET A 73 -8.86 16.13 -0.81
C MET A 73 -9.38 16.27 -2.25
N ALA A 74 -10.11 17.35 -2.55
CA ALA A 74 -10.54 17.64 -3.92
C ALA A 74 -9.32 17.79 -4.85
N PRO A 75 -9.28 17.17 -6.05
CA PRO A 75 -10.39 16.60 -6.80
C PRO A 75 -10.37 15.06 -6.84
N PHE A 76 -9.71 14.38 -5.90
CA PHE A 76 -9.63 12.91 -5.90
C PHE A 76 -11.02 12.24 -5.91
N PRO A 77 -12.03 12.74 -5.18
CA PRO A 77 -13.43 12.36 -5.40
C PRO A 77 -14.02 13.15 -6.58
N PRO A 78 -14.64 12.48 -7.58
CA PRO A 78 -15.37 13.15 -8.64
C PRO A 78 -16.51 13.98 -8.03
N GLY A 79 -16.38 15.31 -8.02
CA GLY A 79 -17.38 16.22 -7.46
C GLY A 79 -17.09 16.79 -6.06
N GLY A 80 -15.92 16.51 -5.47
CA GLY A 80 -15.48 17.19 -4.23
C GLY A 80 -16.17 16.71 -2.94
N ALA A 81 -17.10 15.76 -3.04
CA ALA A 81 -17.66 15.05 -1.91
C ALA A 81 -17.12 13.63 -1.89
N VAL A 82 -16.57 13.21 -0.76
CA VAL A 82 -16.42 11.78 -0.46
C VAL A 82 -17.85 11.24 -0.33
N SER A 83 -18.35 10.56 -1.35
CA SER A 83 -19.65 9.88 -1.25
C SER A 83 -19.63 8.99 0.00
N GLN A 84 -20.67 9.05 0.84
CA GLN A 84 -20.79 8.25 2.08
C GLN A 84 -20.70 6.74 1.81
N GLU A 85 -20.87 6.32 0.57
CA GLU A 85 -20.44 5.03 0.08
C GLU A 85 -18.91 5.04 -0.11
N ILE A 86 -18.18 4.95 1.00
CA ILE A 86 -16.80 4.45 0.95
C ILE A 86 -16.92 2.99 0.52
N HIS A 87 -16.96 2.77 -0.80
CA HIS A 87 -17.20 1.45 -1.37
C HIS A 87 -16.18 0.45 -0.79
N PRO A 88 -16.60 -0.76 -0.35
CA PRO A 88 -15.70 -1.85 0.00
C PRO A 88 -14.63 -2.12 -1.09
N ILE A 89 -14.96 -1.80 -2.34
CA ILE A 89 -14.10 -1.86 -3.51
C ILE A 89 -12.78 -1.08 -3.32
N LEU A 90 -12.75 0.03 -2.57
CA LEU A 90 -11.51 0.73 -2.26
C LEU A 90 -10.54 -0.14 -1.45
N GLY A 91 -11.03 -0.82 -0.42
CA GLY A 91 -10.24 -1.73 0.39
C GLY A 91 -9.70 -2.90 -0.43
N PHE A 92 -10.55 -3.48 -1.28
CA PHE A 92 -10.12 -4.56 -2.17
C PHE A 92 -9.07 -4.09 -3.19
N ARG A 93 -9.16 -2.86 -3.69
CA ARG A 93 -8.20 -2.29 -4.66
C ARG A 93 -6.80 -2.08 -4.08
N VAL A 94 -6.67 -1.99 -2.76
CA VAL A 94 -5.36 -1.92 -2.09
C VAL A 94 -4.68 -3.29 -2.03
N LEU A 95 -5.42 -4.41 -2.11
CA LEU A 95 -4.85 -5.75 -2.03
C LEU A 95 -3.83 -6.02 -3.15
N PRO A 96 -4.12 -5.75 -4.44
CA PRO A 96 -3.12 -5.86 -5.51
C PRO A 96 -1.84 -5.08 -5.27
N VAL A 97 -1.95 -3.88 -4.70
CA VAL A 97 -0.80 -3.01 -4.41
C VAL A 97 0.12 -3.63 -3.37
N ILE A 98 -0.45 -4.06 -2.24
CA ILE A 98 0.34 -4.61 -1.12
C ILE A 98 0.96 -5.96 -1.50
N VAL A 99 0.19 -6.84 -2.15
CA VAL A 99 0.68 -8.17 -2.54
C VAL A 99 1.76 -8.05 -3.61
N LEU A 100 1.59 -7.17 -4.60
CA LEU A 100 2.60 -6.92 -5.62
C LEU A 100 3.89 -6.33 -5.01
N GLY A 101 3.76 -5.39 -4.07
CA GLY A 101 4.90 -4.78 -3.39
C GLY A 101 5.66 -5.76 -2.48
N GLY A 102 4.95 -6.72 -1.90
CA GLY A 102 5.42 -7.62 -0.86
C GLY A 102 4.99 -7.14 0.53
N LEU A 103 4.30 -8.01 1.28
CA LEU A 103 3.67 -7.69 2.58
C LEU A 103 4.66 -7.15 3.62
N ASP A 104 5.91 -7.60 3.56
CA ASP A 104 6.95 -7.28 4.55
C ASP A 104 7.88 -6.14 4.10
N SER A 105 7.65 -5.56 2.91
CA SER A 105 8.57 -4.59 2.30
C SER A 105 7.92 -3.23 2.09
N VAL A 106 8.30 -2.27 2.94
CA VAL A 106 7.92 -0.85 2.80
C VAL A 106 8.31 -0.26 1.43
N PRO A 107 9.57 -0.35 0.96
CA PRO A 107 9.91 0.20 -0.35
C PRO A 107 9.17 -0.52 -1.48
N GLY A 108 8.92 -1.83 -1.32
CA GLY A 108 8.15 -2.59 -2.28
C GLY A 108 6.70 -2.11 -2.41
N ALA A 109 6.05 -1.77 -1.29
CA ALA A 109 4.70 -1.21 -1.30
C ALA A 109 4.62 0.14 -2.06
N ILE A 110 5.65 1.00 -1.95
CA ILE A 110 5.71 2.27 -2.68
C ILE A 110 5.79 2.02 -4.19
N TYR A 111 6.69 1.14 -4.64
CA TYR A 111 6.82 0.80 -6.06
C TYR A 111 5.59 0.05 -6.59
N GLY A 112 5.03 -0.87 -5.80
CA GLY A 112 3.81 -1.59 -6.14
C GLY A 112 2.62 -0.65 -6.34
N GLY A 113 2.48 0.37 -5.47
CA GLY A 113 1.44 1.38 -5.58
C GLY A 113 1.56 2.21 -6.86
N LEU A 114 2.77 2.67 -7.18
CA LEU A 114 3.03 3.41 -8.43
C LEU A 114 2.77 2.56 -9.67
N MET A 115 3.19 1.29 -9.66
CA MET A 115 3.03 0.38 -10.79
C MET A 115 1.55 0.07 -11.06
N ILE A 116 0.79 -0.29 -10.02
CA ILE A 116 -0.64 -0.56 -10.14
C ILE A 116 -1.42 0.70 -10.53
N ALA A 117 -1.13 1.85 -9.91
CA ALA A 117 -1.79 3.11 -10.26
C ALA A 117 -1.55 3.49 -11.73
N SER A 118 -0.32 3.31 -12.21
CA SER A 118 0.02 3.54 -13.62
C SER A 118 -0.75 2.58 -14.52
N ALA A 119 -0.72 1.27 -14.22
CA ALA A 119 -1.42 0.25 -15.00
C ALA A 119 -2.92 0.53 -15.09
N GLU A 120 -3.52 1.00 -14.00
CA GLU A 120 -4.93 1.35 -13.98
C GLU A 120 -5.25 2.60 -14.80
N ILE A 121 -4.43 3.66 -14.73
CA ILE A 121 -4.60 4.85 -15.57
C ILE A 121 -4.44 4.48 -17.06
N PHE A 122 -3.46 3.65 -17.40
CA PHE A 122 -3.27 3.18 -18.78
C PHE A 122 -4.45 2.34 -19.24
N ALA A 123 -4.97 1.43 -18.41
CA ALA A 123 -6.17 0.68 -18.74
C ALA A 123 -7.37 1.60 -18.92
N GLY A 124 -7.58 2.56 -18.02
CA GLY A 124 -8.67 3.53 -18.11
C GLY A 124 -8.63 4.37 -19.40
N GLN A 125 -7.46 4.75 -19.89
CA GLN A 125 -7.34 5.55 -21.12
C GLN A 125 -7.35 4.71 -22.40
N TYR A 126 -6.58 3.62 -22.46
CA TYR A 126 -6.40 2.83 -23.69
C TYR A 126 -7.47 1.76 -23.89
N LEU A 127 -7.95 1.10 -22.83
CA LEU A 127 -9.05 0.11 -22.96
C LEU A 127 -10.42 0.77 -23.11
N SER A 128 -10.53 2.09 -22.89
CA SER A 128 -11.76 2.85 -23.17
C SER A 128 -12.16 2.82 -24.65
N GLN A 129 -11.21 2.63 -25.57
CA GLN A 129 -11.51 2.40 -26.99
C GLN A 129 -12.12 1.02 -27.29
N TYR A 130 -11.95 0.02 -26.41
CA TYR A 130 -12.50 -1.34 -26.55
C TYR A 130 -13.72 -1.59 -25.66
N ASN A 131 -14.40 -0.52 -25.21
CA ASN A 131 -15.59 -0.56 -24.36
C ASN A 131 -16.74 -1.38 -24.97
N SER A 132 -16.79 -1.54 -26.30
CA SER A 132 -17.83 -2.32 -26.98
C SER A 132 -17.69 -3.84 -26.81
N ILE A 133 -16.53 -4.35 -26.38
CA ILE A 133 -16.26 -5.80 -26.25
C ILE A 133 -16.12 -6.23 -24.78
N LEU A 134 -15.65 -5.34 -23.88
CA LEU A 134 -15.27 -5.69 -22.50
C LEU A 134 -16.28 -5.28 -21.41
N GLY A 135 -17.29 -4.47 -21.74
CA GLY A 135 -18.27 -3.95 -20.76
C GLY A 135 -17.70 -2.85 -19.84
N SER A 136 -18.53 -2.32 -18.94
CA SER A 136 -18.13 -1.31 -17.96
C SER A 136 -17.44 -1.96 -16.74
N GLY A 137 -16.27 -1.45 -16.33
CA GLY A 137 -15.57 -1.89 -15.09
C GLY A 137 -14.21 -2.54 -15.26
N TYR A 138 -13.66 -2.62 -16.49
CA TYR A 138 -12.33 -3.19 -16.75
C TYR A 138 -11.20 -2.53 -15.95
N SER A 139 -11.28 -1.21 -15.71
CA SER A 139 -10.28 -0.45 -14.92
C SER A 139 -10.08 -1.04 -13.52
N THR A 140 -11.15 -1.52 -12.88
CA THR A 140 -11.08 -2.07 -11.52
C THR A 140 -10.47 -3.46 -11.48
N ILE A 141 -10.56 -4.23 -12.58
CA ILE A 141 -10.08 -5.62 -12.66
C ILE A 141 -8.60 -5.69 -13.05
N VAL A 142 -8.12 -4.74 -13.86
CA VAL A 142 -6.73 -4.71 -14.35
C VAL A 142 -5.68 -4.84 -13.22
N PRO A 143 -5.78 -4.12 -12.08
CA PRO A 143 -4.86 -4.29 -10.96
C PRO A 143 -4.70 -5.75 -10.50
N TYR A 144 -5.81 -6.50 -10.45
CA TYR A 144 -5.80 -7.91 -10.02
C TYR A 144 -5.18 -8.82 -11.07
N LEU A 145 -5.41 -8.55 -12.35
CA LEU A 145 -4.76 -9.29 -13.44
C LEU A 145 -3.25 -9.05 -13.45
N VAL A 146 -2.81 -7.80 -13.28
CA VAL A 146 -1.38 -7.46 -13.17
C VAL A 146 -0.76 -8.17 -11.98
N MET A 147 -1.42 -8.12 -10.81
CA MET A 147 -0.97 -8.87 -9.63
C MET A 147 -0.83 -10.36 -9.92
N LEU A 148 -1.85 -10.99 -10.53
CA LEU A 148 -1.84 -12.42 -10.84
C LEU A 148 -0.69 -12.79 -11.78
N VAL A 149 -0.49 -12.02 -12.85
CA VAL A 149 0.61 -12.26 -13.82
C VAL A 149 1.97 -12.11 -13.15
N VAL A 150 2.15 -11.10 -12.30
CA VAL A 150 3.44 -10.90 -11.62
C VAL A 150 3.69 -11.99 -10.59
N LEU A 151 2.67 -12.44 -9.84
CA LEU A 151 2.82 -13.54 -8.88
C LEU A 151 3.17 -14.88 -9.54
N LEU A 152 2.69 -15.13 -10.77
CA LEU A 152 3.10 -16.31 -11.54
C LEU A 152 4.60 -16.32 -11.84
N VAL A 153 5.19 -15.14 -12.05
CA VAL A 153 6.64 -15.00 -12.30
C VAL A 153 7.43 -14.91 -10.99
N LYS A 154 6.88 -14.23 -9.97
CA LYS A 154 7.54 -13.95 -8.70
C LYS A 154 6.55 -14.06 -7.53
N PRO A 155 6.42 -15.24 -6.90
CA PRO A 155 5.37 -15.53 -5.92
C PRO A 155 5.51 -14.73 -4.61
N TYR A 156 6.68 -14.17 -4.32
CA TYR A 156 6.94 -13.35 -3.15
C TYR A 156 6.69 -11.84 -3.40
N GLY A 157 6.19 -11.46 -4.57
CA GLY A 157 6.07 -10.04 -4.97
C GLY A 157 7.40 -9.41 -5.38
N LEU A 158 7.39 -8.13 -5.72
CA LEU A 158 8.54 -7.40 -6.28
C LEU A 158 9.73 -7.34 -5.31
N PHE A 159 9.48 -7.18 -4.01
CA PHE A 159 10.53 -7.02 -2.99
C PHE A 159 10.30 -7.88 -1.74
N GLY A 160 9.52 -8.95 -1.83
CA GLY A 160 9.40 -9.92 -0.74
C GLY A 160 10.70 -10.69 -0.52
N THR A 161 11.02 -10.96 0.74
CA THR A 161 12.16 -11.79 1.09
C THR A 161 11.79 -13.27 0.98
N PRO A 162 12.61 -14.10 0.30
CA PRO A 162 12.40 -15.55 0.36
C PRO A 162 12.69 -16.02 1.78
N GLU A 163 11.72 -16.66 2.44
CA GLU A 163 11.99 -17.41 3.66
C GLU A 163 12.91 -18.57 3.31
N VAL A 164 14.22 -18.37 3.53
CA VAL A 164 15.19 -19.46 3.46
C VAL A 164 15.01 -20.28 4.74
N ARG A 165 14.08 -21.22 4.71
CA ARG A 165 13.95 -22.24 5.75
C ARG A 165 15.22 -23.10 5.69
N ARG A 166 16.17 -22.83 6.58
CA ARG A 166 17.31 -23.73 6.80
C ARG A 166 16.79 -24.92 7.59
N VAL A 167 16.72 -26.08 6.92
CA VAL A 167 16.55 -27.41 7.53
C VAL A 167 17.84 -27.84 8.20
#